data_AF-A0A7X7XI00-F1
#
_entry.id   AF-A0A7X7XI00-F1
#
_cell.length_a   1.000
_cell.length_b   1.000
_cell.length_c   1.000
_cell.angle_alpha   90.00
_cell.angle_beta   90.00
_cell.angle_gamma   90.00
#
_symmetry.space_group_name_H-M   'P 1'
#
loop_
_entity.id
_entity.type
_entity.pdbx_description
1 polymer ?
#
loop_
_entity_poly.entity_id
_entity_poly.type
_entity_poly.pdbx_seq_one_letter_code
_entity_poly.pdbx_strand_id
1 'polypeptide(L)'
;MRKEYGKALRQYFSKQMKERLPEFKEEKVQSVYLWPGQRAFSRPLSGSLKCWIVLSPSPKDFDEFTVLIGWSTLGRYPELSVIPSPQSPSPDRVEFSQPEYLTRLPQLWTRQDEWWVIQEFEPALTVEQMTARMAPIPAPAAEEKVIPRVQESIDKVIEYGLPYLSEFVRSRGEGG
;
A
#
# COMPACT_ATOMS: atom_id res chain seq x y z
N MET A 1 -11.45 8.15 5.23
CA MET A 1 -10.50 8.27 6.34
C MET A 1 -10.47 9.70 6.83
N ARG A 2 -10.54 9.91 8.15
CA ARG A 2 -10.42 11.23 8.76
C ARG A 2 -9.07 11.88 8.44
N LYS A 3 -9.08 13.21 8.28
CA LYS A 3 -7.91 13.97 7.77
C LYS A 3 -6.68 13.81 8.66
N GLU A 4 -6.86 13.70 9.97
CA GLU A 4 -5.79 13.59 10.95
C GLU A 4 -5.09 12.23 10.87
N TYR A 5 -5.87 11.14 10.80
CA TYR A 5 -5.31 9.81 10.54
C TYR A 5 -4.63 9.76 9.18
N GLY A 6 -5.26 10.29 8.13
CA GLY A 6 -4.65 10.30 6.79
C GLY A 6 -3.34 11.09 6.74
N LYS A 7 -3.23 12.19 7.49
CA LYS A 7 -2.00 12.96 7.61
C LYS A 7 -0.92 12.16 8.34
N ALA A 8 -1.22 11.63 9.52
CA ALA A 8 -0.30 10.82 10.31
C ALA A 8 0.17 9.59 9.53
N LEU A 9 -0.75 8.91 8.85
CA LEU A 9 -0.49 7.71 8.05
C LEU A 9 0.54 7.98 6.96
N ARG A 10 0.30 8.99 6.11
CA ARG A 10 1.22 9.32 5.02
C ARG A 10 2.58 9.76 5.53
N GLN A 11 2.62 10.58 6.58
CA GLN A 11 3.87 11.07 7.16
C GLN A 11 4.70 9.92 7.74
N TYR A 12 4.08 9.07 8.55
CA TYR A 12 4.79 7.99 9.23
C TYR A 12 5.17 6.86 8.26
N PHE A 13 4.30 6.52 7.31
CA PHE A 13 4.61 5.53 6.28
C PHE A 13 5.78 5.98 5.40
N SER A 14 5.78 7.22 4.87
CA SER A 14 6.91 7.75 4.09
C SER A 14 8.20 7.77 4.91
N LYS A 15 8.12 8.10 6.22
CA LYS A 15 9.26 8.04 7.14
C LYS A 15 9.81 6.61 7.24
N GLN A 16 8.95 5.63 7.51
CA GLN A 16 9.36 4.23 7.65
C GLN A 16 9.93 3.66 6.34
N MET A 17 9.32 3.96 5.19
CA MET A 17 9.86 3.58 3.88
C MET A 17 11.28 4.14 3.70
N LYS A 18 11.50 5.43 4.00
CA LYS A 18 12.81 6.07 3.87
C LYS A 18 13.87 5.46 4.82
N GLU A 19 13.48 5.14 6.04
CA GLU A 19 14.39 4.64 7.08
C GLU A 19 14.73 3.15 6.91
N ARG A 20 13.74 2.33 6.55
CA ARG A 20 13.87 0.86 6.55
C ARG A 20 14.00 0.26 5.16
N LEU A 21 13.53 0.94 4.13
CA LEU A 21 13.49 0.48 2.73
C LEU A 21 14.03 1.57 1.77
N PRO A 22 15.25 2.10 2.01
CA PRO A 22 15.77 3.28 1.31
C PRO A 22 15.91 3.09 -0.22
N GLU A 23 15.94 1.86 -0.70
CA GLU A 23 15.95 1.53 -2.12
C GLU A 23 14.62 1.81 -2.82
N PHE A 24 13.52 1.95 -2.07
CA PHE A 24 12.21 2.36 -2.58
C PHE A 24 11.99 3.86 -2.36
N LYS A 25 12.11 4.65 -3.43
CA LYS A 25 11.97 6.10 -3.39
C LYS A 25 10.54 6.50 -3.69
N GLU A 26 10.00 7.45 -2.92
CA GLU A 26 8.69 8.03 -3.20
C GLU A 26 8.71 8.72 -4.57
N GLU A 27 7.82 8.31 -5.47
CA GLU A 27 7.65 8.90 -6.80
C GLU A 27 6.34 9.70 -6.88
N LYS A 28 6.43 10.92 -7.40
CA LYS A 28 5.25 11.72 -7.76
C LYS A 28 4.70 11.23 -9.09
N VAL A 29 3.92 10.16 -9.03
CA VAL A 29 3.26 9.58 -10.20
C VAL A 29 2.11 10.47 -10.64
N GLN A 30 2.11 10.87 -11.91
CA GLN A 30 0.95 11.47 -12.58
C GLN A 30 0.23 10.37 -13.36
N SER A 31 -0.67 9.66 -12.69
CA SER A 31 -1.44 8.57 -13.30
C SER A 31 -2.88 8.65 -12.80
N VAL A 32 -3.83 8.43 -13.71
CA VAL A 32 -5.26 8.32 -13.36
C VAL A 32 -5.54 7.09 -12.48
N TYR A 33 -4.60 6.14 -12.44
CA TYR A 33 -4.69 4.93 -11.65
C TYR A 33 -4.13 5.10 -10.22
N LEU A 34 -3.52 6.25 -9.90
CA LEU A 34 -3.08 6.58 -8.55
C LEU A 34 -4.05 7.60 -7.92
N TRP A 35 -4.76 7.16 -6.89
CA TRP A 35 -5.85 7.91 -6.28
C TRP A 35 -5.34 8.99 -5.32
N PRO A 36 -6.09 10.08 -5.11
CA PRO A 36 -5.76 11.08 -4.10
C PRO A 36 -5.53 10.45 -2.72
N GLY A 37 -4.40 10.80 -2.09
CA GLY A 37 -4.02 10.28 -0.77
C GLY A 37 -3.16 9.02 -0.81
N GLN A 38 -3.04 8.33 -1.95
CA GLN A 38 -2.07 7.25 -2.11
C GLN A 38 -0.63 7.79 -2.16
N ARG A 39 0.34 6.92 -1.88
CA ARG A 39 1.77 7.20 -2.04
C ARG A 39 2.44 6.02 -2.70
N ALA A 40 3.08 6.25 -3.84
CA ALA A 40 3.79 5.23 -4.59
C ALA A 40 5.30 5.37 -4.35
N PHE A 41 5.94 4.25 -4.04
CA PHE A 41 7.37 4.13 -3.85
C PHE A 41 7.89 3.14 -4.87
N SER A 42 8.92 3.52 -5.61
CA SER A 42 9.49 2.67 -6.65
C SER A 42 10.94 2.31 -6.34
N ARG A 43 11.33 1.12 -6.77
CA ARG A 43 12.72 0.69 -6.86
C ARG A 43 13.03 0.38 -8.33
N PRO A 44 13.82 1.22 -9.03
CA PRO A 44 14.31 0.89 -10.36
C PRO A 44 15.37 -0.21 -10.26
N LEU A 45 15.36 -1.14 -11.21
CA LEU A 45 16.30 -2.27 -11.22
C LEU A 45 17.21 -2.22 -12.45
N SER A 46 16.65 -2.44 -13.63
CA SER A 46 17.37 -2.38 -14.91
C SER A 46 16.42 -2.04 -16.05
N GLY A 47 16.90 -1.26 -17.01
CA GLY A 47 16.08 -0.78 -18.13
C GLY A 47 14.79 -0.10 -17.65
N SER A 48 13.66 -0.60 -18.14
CA SER A 48 12.32 -0.14 -17.78
C SER A 48 11.69 -0.90 -16.61
N LEU A 49 12.40 -1.82 -15.96
CA LEU A 49 11.83 -2.59 -14.85
C LEU A 49 11.84 -1.78 -13.54
N LYS A 50 10.65 -1.61 -12.95
CA LYS A 50 10.44 -1.02 -11.63
C LYS A 50 9.60 -1.95 -10.75
N CYS A 51 10.01 -2.11 -9.50
CA CYS A 51 9.14 -2.64 -8.45
C CYS A 51 8.45 -1.50 -7.72
N TRP A 52 7.24 -1.76 -7.22
CA TRP A 52 6.38 -0.76 -6.61
C TRP A 52 5.85 -1.23 -5.25
N ILE A 53 5.84 -0.31 -4.29
CA ILE A 53 5.12 -0.41 -3.02
C ILE A 53 4.21 0.81 -2.94
N VAL A 54 2.92 0.62 -2.69
CA VAL A 54 1.94 1.70 -2.72
C VAL A 54 1.12 1.71 -1.44
N LEU A 55 1.21 2.79 -0.67
CA LEU A 55 0.26 3.05 0.41
C LEU A 55 -1.09 3.43 -0.21
N SER A 56 -2.15 2.72 0.18
CA SER A 56 -3.51 2.93 -0.30
C SER A 56 -4.52 3.08 0.84
N PRO A 57 -4.83 4.32 1.27
CA PRO A 57 -5.95 4.57 2.17
C PRO A 57 -7.29 4.18 1.53
N SER A 58 -8.29 3.79 2.35
CA SER A 58 -9.61 3.40 1.85
C SER A 58 -10.35 4.58 1.20
N PRO A 59 -10.90 4.41 -0.02
CA PRO A 59 -11.69 5.45 -0.68
C PRO A 59 -13.13 5.56 -0.12
N LYS A 60 -13.58 4.58 0.68
CA LYS A 60 -14.95 4.50 1.21
C LYS A 60 -15.14 5.24 2.54
N ASP A 61 -14.32 6.25 2.78
CA ASP A 61 -14.25 7.02 4.02
C ASP A 61 -13.97 6.26 5.32
N PHE A 62 -13.76 4.95 5.29
CA PHE A 62 -13.29 4.17 6.44
C PHE A 62 -11.89 4.60 6.89
N ASP A 63 -11.63 4.42 8.18
CA ASP A 63 -10.33 4.68 8.81
C ASP A 63 -9.45 3.43 8.73
N GLU A 64 -9.14 3.04 7.50
CA GLU A 64 -8.36 1.84 7.19
C GLU A 64 -7.48 2.09 5.96
N PHE A 65 -6.43 1.30 5.80
CA PHE A 65 -5.57 1.34 4.62
C PHE A 65 -5.10 -0.05 4.24
N THR A 66 -4.59 -0.16 3.01
CA THR A 66 -3.86 -1.32 2.53
C THR A 66 -2.54 -0.89 1.89
N VAL A 67 -1.67 -1.87 1.64
CA VAL A 67 -0.42 -1.69 0.92
C VAL A 67 -0.51 -2.54 -0.34
N LEU A 68 -0.27 -1.94 -1.49
CA LEU A 68 -0.14 -2.66 -2.74
C LEU A 68 1.32 -2.92 -3.04
N ILE A 69 1.60 -4.04 -3.69
CA ILE A 69 2.94 -4.42 -4.12
C ILE A 69 2.91 -5.03 -5.52
N GLY A 70 3.95 -4.77 -6.31
CA GLY A 70 4.08 -5.38 -7.63
C GLY A 70 5.16 -4.71 -8.49
N TRP A 71 4.95 -4.69 -9.80
CA TRP A 71 5.97 -4.26 -10.76
C TRP A 71 5.35 -3.66 -12.03
N SER A 72 6.20 -2.97 -12.78
CA SER A 72 5.98 -2.63 -14.18
C SER A 72 7.29 -2.82 -14.95
N THR A 73 7.22 -3.51 -16.09
CA THR A 73 8.33 -3.63 -17.04
C THR A 73 8.38 -2.47 -18.05
N LEU A 74 7.50 -1.46 -17.91
CA LEU A 74 7.32 -0.36 -18.86
C LEU A 74 7.90 0.98 -18.37
N GLY A 75 8.60 0.99 -17.24
CA GLY A 75 9.31 2.17 -16.71
C GLY A 75 8.39 3.18 -16.01
N ARG A 76 7.11 2.84 -15.86
CA ARG A 76 6.04 3.70 -15.33
C ARG A 76 5.29 3.02 -14.19
N TYR A 77 4.37 3.74 -13.57
CA TYR A 77 3.44 3.16 -12.60
C TYR A 77 2.51 2.16 -13.31
N PRO A 78 2.17 1.00 -12.70
CA PRO A 78 1.29 0.01 -13.32
C PRO A 78 -0.06 0.61 -13.72
N GLU A 79 -0.42 0.52 -15.00
CA GLU A 79 -1.69 1.03 -15.53
C GLU A 79 -2.66 -0.11 -15.79
N LEU A 80 -3.11 -0.74 -14.70
CA LEU A 80 -4.05 -1.86 -14.76
C LEU A 80 -5.49 -1.37 -14.88
N SER A 81 -6.30 -2.06 -15.69
CA SER A 81 -7.74 -1.78 -15.81
C SER A 81 -8.49 -1.96 -14.48
N VAL A 82 -7.99 -2.83 -13.61
CA VAL A 82 -8.50 -3.06 -12.25
C VAL A 82 -7.31 -3.14 -11.29
N ILE A 83 -7.39 -2.40 -10.18
CA ILE A 83 -6.39 -2.41 -9.10
C ILE A 83 -7.11 -2.81 -7.79
N PRO A 84 -6.64 -3.88 -7.09
CA PRO A 84 -5.55 -4.78 -7.46
C PRO A 84 -5.86 -5.60 -8.73
N SER A 85 -4.82 -6.20 -9.31
CA SER A 85 -4.93 -7.16 -10.42
C SER A 85 -5.96 -8.25 -10.09
N PRO A 86 -6.81 -8.65 -11.06
CA PRO A 86 -7.76 -9.75 -10.86
C PRO A 86 -7.07 -11.10 -10.71
N GLN A 87 -5.81 -11.21 -11.17
CA GLN A 87 -5.00 -12.39 -10.96
C GLN A 87 -4.38 -12.33 -9.56
N SER A 88 -4.78 -13.25 -8.67
CA SER A 88 -4.17 -13.37 -7.34
C SER A 88 -2.78 -14.01 -7.41
N PRO A 89 -1.90 -13.75 -6.43
CA PRO A 89 -0.63 -14.45 -6.29
C PRO A 89 -0.86 -15.97 -6.26
N SER A 90 -0.08 -16.71 -7.03
CA SER A 90 -0.22 -18.16 -7.17
C SER A 90 1.07 -18.89 -6.76
N PRO A 91 1.00 -20.15 -6.30
CA PRO A 91 2.22 -20.94 -6.04
C PRO A 91 3.11 -21.10 -7.28
N ASP A 92 2.50 -21.24 -8.45
CA ASP A 92 3.21 -21.41 -9.74
C ASP A 92 3.65 -20.07 -10.36
N ARG A 93 3.41 -18.95 -9.69
CA ARG A 93 3.81 -17.59 -10.10
C ARG A 93 3.39 -17.22 -11.52
N VAL A 94 2.21 -17.68 -11.96
CA VAL A 94 1.69 -17.41 -13.31
C VAL A 94 1.63 -15.89 -13.57
N GLU A 95 1.38 -15.11 -12.53
CA GLU A 95 1.35 -13.65 -12.57
C GLU A 95 2.69 -13.02 -12.95
N PHE A 96 3.84 -13.67 -12.74
CA PHE A 96 5.16 -13.13 -13.09
C PHE A 96 5.34 -12.92 -14.60
N SER A 97 4.54 -13.60 -15.42
CA SER A 97 4.50 -13.37 -16.87
C SER A 97 3.95 -11.98 -17.24
N GLN A 98 3.14 -11.37 -16.38
CA GLN A 98 2.47 -10.11 -16.65
C GLN A 98 3.49 -8.95 -16.71
N PRO A 99 3.37 -8.04 -17.70
CA PRO A 99 4.24 -6.87 -17.80
C PRO A 99 4.03 -5.88 -16.65
N GLU A 100 2.80 -5.79 -16.15
CA GLU A 100 2.42 -4.92 -15.04
C GLU A 100 1.56 -5.72 -14.06
N TYR A 101 1.78 -5.51 -12.77
CA TYR A 101 1.06 -6.22 -11.72
C TYR A 101 1.04 -5.39 -10.44
N LEU A 102 -0.10 -5.40 -9.74
CA LEU A 102 -0.26 -4.87 -8.39
C LEU A 102 -1.23 -5.78 -7.65
N THR A 103 -0.84 -6.26 -6.48
CA THR A 103 -1.72 -7.00 -5.58
C THR A 103 -1.72 -6.34 -4.20
N ARG A 104 -2.71 -6.65 -3.38
CA ARG A 104 -2.71 -6.25 -1.97
C ARG A 104 -1.76 -7.16 -1.21
N LEU A 105 -0.90 -6.52 -0.43
CA LEU A 105 0.16 -7.17 0.32
C LEU A 105 -0.34 -8.37 1.15
N PRO A 106 -1.48 -8.31 1.87
CA PRO A 106 -2.02 -9.46 2.61
C PRO A 106 -2.27 -10.73 1.78
N GLN A 107 -2.57 -10.59 0.48
CA GLN A 107 -2.79 -11.75 -0.41
C GLN A 107 -1.53 -12.62 -0.59
N LEU A 108 -0.35 -12.16 -0.14
CA LEU A 108 0.88 -12.94 -0.18
C LEU A 108 0.97 -13.99 0.94
N TRP A 109 0.24 -13.85 2.04
CA TRP A 109 0.29 -14.80 3.18
C TRP A 109 -1.08 -15.19 3.72
N THR A 110 -2.12 -14.42 3.45
CA THR A 110 -3.50 -14.76 3.78
C THR A 110 -4.27 -15.13 2.52
N ARG A 111 -5.37 -15.86 2.71
CA ARG A 111 -6.40 -16.04 1.66
C ARG A 111 -7.46 -14.94 1.71
N GLN A 112 -7.28 -13.94 2.57
CA GLN A 112 -8.28 -12.93 2.87
C GLN A 112 -7.79 -11.56 2.44
N ASP A 113 -8.72 -10.74 1.95
CA ASP A 113 -8.43 -9.38 1.53
C ASP A 113 -8.51 -8.43 2.73
N GLU A 114 -7.51 -8.53 3.60
CA GLU A 114 -7.48 -7.79 4.87
C GLU A 114 -6.96 -6.36 4.70
N TRP A 115 -7.51 -5.45 5.51
CA TRP A 115 -7.12 -4.06 5.60
C TRP A 115 -6.61 -3.77 7.01
N TRP A 116 -5.63 -2.87 7.13
CA TRP A 116 -5.20 -2.37 8.43
C TRP A 116 -6.21 -1.32 8.92
N VAL A 117 -7.06 -1.73 9.85
CA VAL A 117 -8.05 -0.86 10.47
C VAL A 117 -7.37 -0.01 11.55
N ILE A 118 -7.42 1.32 11.37
CA ILE A 118 -6.94 2.32 12.35
C ILE A 118 -8.04 2.57 13.39
N GLN A 119 -9.28 2.67 12.95
CA GLN A 119 -10.45 2.80 13.81
C GLN A 119 -11.65 2.11 13.15
N GLU A 120 -12.34 1.27 13.92
CA GLU A 120 -13.57 0.65 13.47
C GLU A 120 -14.66 1.70 13.23
N PHE A 121 -15.46 1.47 12.20
CA PHE A 121 -16.62 2.30 11.94
C PHE A 121 -17.72 1.99 12.95
N GLU A 122 -17.98 2.95 13.83
CA GLU A 122 -19.12 2.89 14.75
C GLU A 122 -20.21 3.84 14.23
N PRO A 123 -21.45 3.36 13.95
CA PRO A 123 -22.53 4.24 13.53
C PRO A 123 -22.92 5.20 14.67
N ALA A 124 -23.10 6.49 14.34
CA ALA A 124 -23.62 7.45 15.30
C ALA A 124 -25.15 7.33 15.34
N LEU A 125 -25.71 7.01 16.51
CA LEU A 125 -27.14 6.82 16.71
C LEU A 125 -27.82 8.08 17.28
N THR A 126 -27.04 9.07 17.69
CA THR A 126 -27.50 10.34 18.29
C THR A 126 -26.78 11.53 17.67
N VAL A 127 -27.39 12.72 17.79
CA VAL A 127 -26.80 13.98 17.28
C VAL A 127 -25.49 14.28 18.02
N GLU A 128 -25.44 14.03 19.32
CA GLU A 128 -24.26 14.22 20.16
C GLU A 128 -23.11 13.34 19.69
N GLN A 129 -23.38 12.07 19.35
CA GLN A 129 -22.39 11.17 18.77
C GLN A 129 -21.93 11.63 17.38
N MET A 130 -22.84 12.17 16.55
CA MET A 130 -22.46 12.77 15.26
C MET A 130 -21.52 13.97 15.45
N THR A 131 -21.86 14.89 16.35
CA THR A 131 -21.03 16.06 16.66
C THR A 131 -19.67 15.66 17.22
N ALA A 132 -19.62 14.70 18.12
CA ALA A 132 -18.37 14.18 18.68
C ALA A 132 -17.46 13.55 17.59
N ARG A 133 -18.03 12.90 16.57
CA ARG A 133 -17.26 12.33 15.46
C ARG A 133 -16.71 13.38 14.50
N MET A 134 -17.36 14.54 14.40
CA MET A 134 -16.87 15.66 13.60
C MET A 134 -15.79 16.46 14.32
N ALA A 135 -15.61 16.24 15.63
CA ALA A 135 -14.57 16.91 16.40
C ALA A 135 -13.17 16.54 15.86
N PRO A 136 -12.27 17.53 15.68
CA PRO A 136 -10.91 17.27 15.27
C PRO A 136 -10.20 16.32 16.24
N ILE A 137 -9.47 15.35 15.70
CA ILE A 137 -8.66 14.43 16.51
C ILE A 137 -7.32 15.11 16.83
N PRO A 138 -6.90 15.21 18.09
CA PRO A 138 -5.56 15.70 18.41
C PRO A 138 -4.48 14.85 17.74
N ALA A 139 -3.42 15.48 17.24
CA ALA A 139 -2.34 14.78 16.52
C ALA A 139 -1.73 13.59 17.33
N PRO A 140 -1.45 13.72 18.64
CA PRO A 140 -0.92 12.59 19.41
C PRO A 140 -1.87 11.38 19.45
N ALA A 141 -3.18 11.62 19.57
CA ALA A 141 -4.18 10.56 19.57
C ALA A 141 -4.35 9.91 18.19
N ALA A 142 -4.11 10.67 17.11
CA ALA A 142 -4.06 10.13 15.76
C ALA A 142 -2.83 9.24 15.56
N GLU A 143 -1.67 9.70 16.01
CA GLU A 143 -0.40 8.98 15.94
C GLU A 143 -0.44 7.66 16.72
N GLU A 144 -0.99 7.68 17.93
CA GLU A 144 -1.12 6.49 18.79
C GLU A 144 -1.84 5.32 18.09
N LYS A 145 -2.87 5.62 17.30
CA LYS A 145 -3.63 4.59 16.56
C LYS A 145 -2.98 4.20 15.24
N VAL A 146 -2.34 5.15 14.56
CA VAL A 146 -1.79 4.95 13.22
C VAL A 146 -0.44 4.25 13.26
N ILE A 147 0.45 4.66 14.16
CA ILE A 147 1.86 4.22 14.20
C ILE A 147 1.97 2.69 14.29
N PRO A 148 1.28 2.00 15.22
CA PRO A 148 1.39 0.54 15.33
C PRO A 148 0.97 -0.18 14.04
N ARG A 149 -0.09 0.30 13.37
CA ARG A 149 -0.57 -0.26 12.11
C ARG A 149 0.40 -0.07 10.97
N VAL A 150 1.05 1.10 10.91
CA VAL A 150 2.09 1.35 9.91
C VAL A 150 3.31 0.46 10.16
N GLN A 151 3.77 0.37 11.40
CA GLN A 151 4.90 -0.50 11.77
C GLN A 151 4.63 -1.94 11.35
N GLU A 152 3.48 -2.48 11.73
CA GLU A 152 3.01 -3.81 11.34
C GLU A 152 2.99 -3.97 9.81
N SER A 153 2.44 -3.01 9.07
CA SER A 153 2.39 -3.08 7.60
C SER A 153 3.78 -3.10 6.96
N ILE A 154 4.74 -2.34 7.50
CA ILE A 154 6.12 -2.30 7.01
C ILE A 154 6.86 -3.58 7.34
N ASP A 155 6.63 -4.15 8.53
CA ASP A 155 7.16 -5.47 8.88
C ASP A 155 6.67 -6.53 7.90
N LYS A 156 5.39 -6.49 7.51
CA LYS A 156 4.82 -7.39 6.49
C LYS A 156 5.35 -7.13 5.08
N VAL A 157 5.67 -5.87 4.73
CA VAL A 157 6.37 -5.56 3.47
C VAL A 157 7.73 -6.26 3.46
N ILE A 158 8.48 -6.19 4.57
CA ILE A 158 9.81 -6.80 4.68
C ILE A 158 9.70 -8.33 4.67
N GLU A 159 8.77 -8.88 5.44
CA GLU A 159 8.60 -10.33 5.63
C GLU A 159 8.10 -11.04 4.38
N TYR A 160 7.11 -10.48 3.68
CA TYR A 160 6.47 -11.14 2.53
C TYR A 160 6.63 -10.38 1.22
N GLY A 161 6.56 -9.05 1.28
CA GLY A 161 6.60 -8.22 0.09
C GLY A 161 7.95 -8.24 -0.62
N LEU A 162 9.04 -8.02 0.10
CA LEU A 162 10.39 -8.00 -0.47
C LEU A 162 10.81 -9.37 -1.03
N PRO A 163 10.60 -10.50 -0.34
CA PRO A 163 10.88 -11.82 -0.91
C PRO A 163 10.11 -12.05 -2.21
N TYR A 164 8.81 -11.72 -2.24
CA TYR A 164 7.98 -11.87 -3.42
C TYR A 164 8.47 -11.04 -4.61
N LEU A 165 8.80 -9.77 -4.39
CA LEU A 165 9.42 -8.93 -5.43
C LEU A 165 10.78 -9.47 -5.87
N SER A 166 11.60 -9.96 -4.94
CA SER A 166 12.93 -10.49 -5.26
C SER A 166 12.86 -11.80 -6.06
N GLU A 167 11.82 -12.60 -5.85
CA GLU A 167 11.51 -13.79 -6.64
C GLU A 167 11.16 -13.41 -8.09
N PHE A 168 10.28 -12.41 -8.27
CA PHE A 168 9.94 -11.87 -9.58
C PHE A 168 11.17 -11.30 -10.31
N VAL A 169 12.05 -10.59 -9.62
CA VAL A 169 13.26 -10.04 -10.23
C VAL A 169 14.20 -11.14 -10.70
N ARG A 170 14.36 -12.21 -9.90
CA ARG A 170 15.16 -13.38 -10.29
C ARG A 170 14.58 -14.08 -11.52
N SER A 171 13.27 -14.27 -11.58
CA SER A 171 12.63 -14.90 -12.73
C SER A 171 12.78 -14.10 -14.04
N ARG A 172 13.06 -12.79 -13.95
CA ARG A 172 13.36 -11.95 -15.11
C ARG A 172 14.85 -11.93 -15.49
N GLY A 173 15.74 -12.18 -14.53
CA GLY A 173 17.19 -12.26 -14.77
C GLY A 173 17.66 -13.60 -15.34
N GLU A 174 16.97 -14.69 -15.04
CA GLU A 174 17.30 -16.04 -15.54
C GLU A 174 16.78 -16.32 -16.97
N GLY A 175 16.02 -15.38 -17.55
CA GLY A 175 15.41 -15.52 -18.89
C GLY A 175 15.97 -14.55 -19.94
N GLY A 176 17.14 -13.96 -19.71
CA GLY A 176 17.83 -13.04 -20.64
C GLY A 176 18.97 -13.71 -21.39
#